data_AF-X1PTU0-F1
#
_entry.id   AF-X1PTU0-F1
#
_cell.length_a   1.000
_cell.length_b   1.000
_cell.length_c   1.000
_cell.angle_alpha   90.00
_cell.angle_beta   90.00
_cell.angle_gamma   90.00
#
_symmetry.space_group_name_H-M   'P 1'
#
loop_
_entity.id
_entity.type
_entity.pdbx_description
1 polymer ?
#
loop_
_entity_poly.entity_id
_entity_poly.type
_entity_poly.pdbx_seq_one_letter_code
_entity_poly.pdbx_strand_id
1 'polypeptide(L)'
;EGEELPNVHVAINFLIDRKYREWTKLDEFKGKTIGIIGGGPVAVDVAQTALRLGAEKIHLVDIMSEKDLELTLREIPEEEYEYMEYHFGTSTSKITKGKGDGLILNSYKIEWGELNETGRRPLNKVDGSDYQIPIDVIVIAVGQTVDFNLIDIATNNKLKKERNKIDINPITFETNIPGVFAGGDIISNSKAVAIAAIGHGKEAAISIDRYLKGQDLTTGRFKENRMFFAGQKKPPKDFSLKPESLEEATENIQWDFDEIDSMFNEDMALAEAKRCLSCNHYCLHCQDFPAIYSDFTAGEVGSEKGFTTVVAWTDRGKDIIENAIKKGLFEEGSVNEDDLNEAINLKSKRELKILDKTPRQEVLNYIVRLGPATISKIAGILDLEAKKVRYEALRLVQLNQIEMKVEPG
;
A
#
# COMPACT_ATOMS: atom_id res chain seq x y z
N GLU A 1 16.13 24.96 -13.79
CA GLU A 1 16.95 25.34 -14.96
C GLU A 1 17.71 24.12 -15.45
N GLY A 2 17.69 23.85 -16.76
CA GLY A 2 18.35 22.69 -17.36
C GLY A 2 17.50 21.42 -17.34
N GLU A 3 16.19 21.53 -17.07
CA GLU A 3 15.26 20.39 -17.05
C GLU A 3 14.94 19.89 -18.47
N GLU A 4 15.14 20.77 -19.45
CA GLU A 4 15.00 20.55 -20.88
C GLU A 4 16.21 19.87 -21.54
N LEU A 5 17.30 19.66 -20.79
CA LEU A 5 18.49 19.00 -21.32
C LEU A 5 18.21 17.52 -21.65
N PRO A 6 18.89 16.96 -22.67
CA PRO A 6 18.80 15.53 -22.93
C PRO A 6 19.28 14.74 -21.69
N ASN A 7 18.72 13.55 -21.50
CA ASN A 7 18.94 12.68 -20.33
C ASN A 7 18.45 13.26 -19.00
N VAL A 8 17.62 14.32 -19.02
CA VAL A 8 16.84 14.74 -17.87
C VAL A 8 15.41 14.26 -18.03
N HIS A 9 14.92 13.51 -17.05
CA HIS A 9 13.60 12.90 -17.04
C HIS A 9 12.80 13.37 -15.84
N VAL A 10 11.47 13.27 -15.94
CA VAL A 10 10.57 13.38 -14.80
C VAL A 10 10.17 11.98 -14.36
N ALA A 11 10.16 11.72 -13.05
CA ALA A 11 9.96 10.40 -12.47
C ALA A 11 8.72 9.66 -13.01
N ILE A 12 7.59 10.36 -13.20
CA ILE A 12 6.37 9.72 -13.68
C ILE A 12 6.52 9.13 -15.09
N ASN A 13 7.15 9.88 -16.01
CA ASN A 13 7.40 9.38 -17.36
C ASN A 13 8.45 8.27 -17.34
N PHE A 14 9.52 8.49 -16.57
CA PHE A 14 10.59 7.51 -16.39
C PHE A 14 10.04 6.13 -15.95
N LEU A 15 9.19 6.12 -14.92
CA LEU A 15 8.59 4.90 -14.40
C LEU A 15 7.53 4.31 -15.34
N ILE A 16 6.66 5.14 -15.96
CA ILE A 16 5.63 4.67 -16.90
C ILE A 16 6.26 4.01 -18.13
N ASP A 17 7.29 4.63 -18.71
CA ASP A 17 7.96 4.10 -19.90
C ASP A 17 8.60 2.75 -19.59
N ARG A 18 9.25 2.61 -18.43
CA ARG A 18 9.87 1.34 -18.02
C ARG A 18 8.84 0.28 -17.62
N LYS A 19 7.74 0.68 -17.00
CA LYS A 19 6.63 -0.24 -16.67
C LYS A 19 5.94 -0.81 -17.90
N TYR A 20 5.67 0.02 -18.91
CA TYR A 20 4.78 -0.36 -20.02
C TYR A 20 5.45 -0.49 -21.39
N ARG A 21 6.68 0.00 -21.57
CA ARG A 21 7.23 0.23 -22.91
C ARG A 21 8.69 -0.17 -23.12
N GLU A 22 9.54 -0.31 -22.10
CA GLU A 22 11.00 -0.34 -22.36
C GLU A 22 11.89 -1.28 -21.53
N TRP A 23 11.38 -2.08 -20.57
CA TRP A 23 12.26 -2.97 -19.77
C TRP A 23 12.96 -4.10 -20.55
N THR A 24 12.63 -4.32 -21.83
CA THR A 24 13.28 -5.33 -22.68
C THR A 24 14.80 -5.13 -22.86
N LYS A 25 15.34 -3.96 -22.49
CA LYS A 25 16.78 -3.67 -22.48
C LYS A 25 17.26 -3.55 -21.03
N LEU A 26 17.55 -4.70 -20.41
CA LEU A 26 18.03 -4.79 -19.02
C LEU A 26 19.38 -4.08 -18.78
N ASP A 27 20.04 -3.59 -19.83
CA ASP A 27 21.31 -2.88 -19.79
C ASP A 27 21.20 -1.38 -20.17
N GLU A 28 19.99 -0.80 -20.14
CA GLU A 28 19.73 0.61 -20.51
C GLU A 28 20.68 1.60 -19.80
N PHE A 29 20.96 1.35 -18.52
CA PHE A 29 21.81 2.16 -17.66
C PHE A 29 23.13 1.50 -17.31
N LYS A 30 23.53 0.46 -18.03
CA LYS A 30 24.81 -0.23 -17.81
C LYS A 30 25.97 0.76 -17.84
N GLY A 31 26.73 0.80 -16.75
CA GLY A 31 27.90 1.68 -16.62
C GLY A 31 27.58 3.15 -16.32
N LYS A 32 26.32 3.49 -16.04
CA LYS A 32 25.88 4.88 -15.83
C LYS A 32 25.65 5.18 -14.36
N THR A 33 25.92 6.44 -14.01
CA THR A 33 25.56 7.05 -12.72
C THR A 33 24.26 7.86 -12.89
N ILE A 34 23.28 7.61 -12.01
CA ILE A 34 21.96 8.24 -12.06
C ILE A 34 21.81 9.23 -10.92
N GLY A 35 21.35 10.44 -11.21
CA GLY A 35 21.10 11.49 -10.23
C GLY A 35 19.60 11.73 -10.08
N ILE A 36 19.07 11.60 -8.87
CA ILE A 36 17.66 11.77 -8.57
C ILE A 36 17.50 13.01 -7.71
N ILE A 37 16.66 13.95 -8.15
CA ILE A 37 16.29 15.13 -7.34
C ILE A 37 15.04 14.76 -6.55
N GLY A 38 15.20 14.47 -5.27
CA GLY A 38 14.22 13.89 -4.36
C GLY A 38 14.74 12.61 -3.69
N GLY A 39 14.13 12.24 -2.57
CA GLY A 39 14.49 11.10 -1.71
C GLY A 39 13.29 10.43 -1.05
N GLY A 40 12.06 10.80 -1.44
CA GLY A 40 10.83 10.13 -1.02
C GLY A 40 10.58 8.80 -1.75
N PRO A 41 9.44 8.14 -1.51
CA PRO A 41 9.15 6.81 -2.06
C PRO A 41 9.29 6.72 -3.59
N VAL A 42 8.80 7.72 -4.32
CA VAL A 42 8.93 7.76 -5.80
C VAL A 42 10.41 7.85 -6.25
N ALA A 43 11.27 8.51 -5.47
CA ALA A 43 12.69 8.58 -5.78
C ALA A 43 13.37 7.22 -5.56
N VAL A 44 12.95 6.48 -4.54
CA VAL A 44 13.39 5.09 -4.31
C VAL A 44 12.93 4.17 -5.44
N ASP A 45 11.67 4.28 -5.88
CA ASP A 45 11.17 3.49 -7.02
C ASP A 45 12.02 3.73 -8.29
N VAL A 46 12.41 4.99 -8.54
CA VAL A 46 13.31 5.35 -9.64
C VAL A 46 14.69 4.73 -9.45
N ALA A 47 15.27 4.82 -8.24
CA ALA A 47 16.58 4.27 -7.93
C ALA A 47 16.61 2.75 -8.15
N GLN A 48 15.64 2.04 -7.57
CA GLN A 48 15.47 0.60 -7.69
C GLN A 48 15.28 0.15 -9.14
N THR A 49 14.45 0.87 -9.89
CA THR A 49 14.24 0.62 -11.32
C THR A 49 15.53 0.83 -12.11
N ALA A 50 16.31 1.86 -11.80
CA ALA A 50 17.56 2.13 -12.49
C ALA A 50 18.65 1.09 -12.20
N LEU A 51 18.77 0.63 -10.96
CA LEU A 51 19.68 -0.47 -10.58
C LEU A 51 19.34 -1.76 -11.34
N ARG A 52 18.04 -2.09 -11.45
CA ARG A 52 17.52 -3.22 -12.25
C ARG A 52 17.75 -3.12 -13.75
N LEU A 53 18.11 -1.93 -14.23
CA LEU A 53 18.47 -1.66 -15.62
C LEU A 53 19.99 -1.42 -15.79
N GLY A 54 20.78 -1.81 -14.78
CA GLY A 54 22.24 -1.87 -14.84
C GLY A 54 22.97 -0.61 -14.37
N ALA A 55 22.30 0.35 -13.73
CA ALA A 55 22.98 1.52 -13.16
C ALA A 55 24.03 1.08 -12.12
N GLU A 56 25.22 1.70 -12.17
CA GLU A 56 26.31 1.37 -11.23
C GLU A 56 26.21 2.14 -9.92
N LYS A 57 25.60 3.33 -9.96
CA LYS A 57 25.51 4.21 -8.80
C LYS A 57 24.33 5.16 -8.90
N ILE A 58 23.67 5.38 -7.78
CA ILE A 58 22.57 6.33 -7.65
C ILE A 58 22.98 7.45 -6.68
N HIS A 59 22.73 8.70 -7.05
CA HIS A 59 22.82 9.85 -6.17
C HIS A 59 21.42 10.41 -5.92
N LEU A 60 20.96 10.43 -4.68
CA LEU A 60 19.67 11.03 -4.32
C LEU A 60 19.92 12.37 -3.62
N VAL A 61 19.42 13.47 -4.19
CA VAL A 61 19.59 14.83 -3.66
C VAL A 61 18.27 15.33 -3.13
N ASP A 62 18.15 15.45 -1.80
CA ASP A 62 16.91 15.90 -1.15
C ASP A 62 17.18 16.98 -0.09
N ILE A 63 16.24 17.91 0.01
CA ILE A 63 16.20 18.98 1.01
C ILE A 63 15.81 18.48 2.41
N MET A 64 15.24 17.29 2.50
CA MET A 64 14.88 16.62 3.75
C MET A 64 16.14 16.06 4.44
N SER A 65 16.06 15.95 5.77
CA SER A 65 17.09 15.26 6.55
C SER A 65 16.89 13.74 6.48
N GLU A 66 17.93 13.00 6.84
CA GLU A 66 17.85 11.54 7.00
C GLU A 66 16.71 11.12 7.94
N LYS A 67 16.55 11.87 9.05
CA LYS A 67 15.48 11.63 10.03
C LYS A 67 14.08 11.83 9.43
N ASP A 68 13.91 12.81 8.54
CA ASP A 68 12.63 13.04 7.87
C ASP A 68 12.27 11.89 6.91
N LEU A 69 13.29 11.23 6.35
CA LEU A 69 13.16 10.10 5.43
C LEU A 69 13.31 8.73 6.12
N GLU A 70 13.43 8.66 7.45
CA GLU A 70 13.72 7.43 8.20
C GLU A 70 12.80 6.26 7.81
N LEU A 71 11.50 6.52 7.63
CA LEU A 71 10.54 5.50 7.23
C LEU A 71 10.77 4.99 5.80
N THR A 72 11.15 5.87 4.88
CA THR A 72 11.46 5.50 3.50
C THR A 72 12.74 4.66 3.44
N LEU A 73 13.80 5.14 4.11
CA LEU A 73 15.12 4.48 4.10
C LEU A 73 15.06 3.07 4.70
N ARG A 74 14.21 2.86 5.72
CA ARG A 74 14.05 1.58 6.39
C ARG A 74 13.47 0.47 5.50
N GLU A 75 12.74 0.84 4.44
CA GLU A 75 12.14 -0.14 3.53
C GLU A 75 13.07 -0.51 2.37
N ILE A 76 14.24 0.14 2.25
CA ILE A 76 15.23 -0.18 1.23
C ILE A 76 16.05 -1.39 1.72
N PRO A 77 16.18 -2.45 0.91
CA PRO A 77 17.13 -3.55 1.19
C PRO A 77 18.55 -3.02 1.38
N GLU A 78 19.30 -3.56 2.35
CA GLU A 78 20.67 -3.09 2.65
C GLU A 78 21.58 -3.20 1.43
N GLU A 79 21.38 -4.25 0.63
CA GLU A 79 22.18 -4.54 -0.56
C GLU A 79 21.92 -3.56 -1.70
N GLU A 80 20.70 -3.00 -1.79
CA GLU A 80 20.39 -1.91 -2.72
C GLU A 80 20.91 -0.57 -2.19
N TYR A 81 20.81 -0.37 -0.88
CA TYR A 81 21.22 0.87 -0.22
C TYR A 81 22.71 1.18 -0.42
N GLU A 82 23.56 0.16 -0.52
CA GLU A 82 25.01 0.31 -0.80
C GLU A 82 25.29 1.09 -2.10
N TYR A 83 24.42 0.97 -3.11
CA TYR A 83 24.55 1.66 -4.40
C TYR A 83 23.90 3.06 -4.40
N MET A 84 23.26 3.46 -3.30
CA MET A 84 22.52 4.71 -3.17
C MET A 84 23.25 5.71 -2.26
N GLU A 85 23.79 6.78 -2.84
CA GLU A 85 24.39 7.88 -2.09
C GLU A 85 23.37 9.00 -1.86
N TYR A 86 22.95 9.17 -0.60
CA TYR A 86 22.03 10.24 -0.20
C TYR A 86 22.75 11.54 0.14
N HIS A 87 22.30 12.62 -0.49
CA HIS A 87 22.72 14.01 -0.25
C HIS A 87 21.61 14.72 0.52
N PHE A 88 21.48 14.44 1.82
CA PHE A 88 20.48 15.07 2.69
C PHE A 88 20.72 16.57 2.89
N GLY A 89 19.65 17.31 3.18
CA GLY A 89 19.69 18.76 3.41
C GLY A 89 20.35 19.50 2.24
N THR A 90 20.11 19.06 1.02
CA THR A 90 20.76 19.55 -0.20
C THR A 90 19.72 19.95 -1.23
N SER A 91 19.91 21.13 -1.82
CA SER A 91 19.11 21.61 -2.94
C SER A 91 19.97 21.71 -4.19
N THR A 92 19.36 21.53 -5.36
CA THR A 92 20.00 21.73 -6.66
C THR A 92 19.62 23.10 -7.21
N SER A 93 20.60 23.91 -7.58
CA SER A 93 20.41 25.23 -8.18
C SER A 93 20.08 25.14 -9.68
N LYS A 94 20.82 24.30 -10.41
CA LYS A 94 20.67 24.09 -11.84
C LYS A 94 21.33 22.80 -12.30
N ILE A 95 20.84 22.28 -13.42
CA ILE A 95 21.47 21.19 -14.16
C ILE A 95 22.27 21.81 -15.30
N THR A 96 23.54 21.41 -15.45
CA THR A 96 24.40 21.87 -16.55
C THR A 96 24.99 20.72 -17.32
N LYS A 97 25.39 20.95 -18.57
CA LYS A 97 26.10 19.96 -19.38
C LYS A 97 27.49 19.66 -18.80
N GLY A 98 27.82 18.38 -18.70
CA GLY A 98 29.13 17.85 -18.33
C GLY A 98 29.99 17.48 -19.54
N LYS A 99 30.91 16.53 -19.35
CA LYS A 99 31.74 15.99 -20.45
C LYS A 99 30.91 15.05 -21.32
N GLY A 100 31.03 15.18 -22.64
CA GLY A 100 30.27 14.35 -23.59
C GLY A 100 28.77 14.57 -23.43
N ASP A 101 28.04 13.49 -23.18
CA ASP A 101 26.59 13.48 -22.92
C ASP A 101 26.25 13.49 -21.42
N GLY A 102 27.26 13.58 -20.56
CA GLY A 102 27.06 13.69 -19.11
C GLY A 102 26.48 15.04 -18.70
N LEU A 103 25.96 15.07 -17.50
CA LEU A 103 25.30 16.18 -16.82
C LEU A 103 26.00 16.47 -15.48
N ILE A 104 25.70 17.63 -14.90
CA ILE A 104 26.19 18.04 -13.59
C ILE A 104 25.03 18.62 -12.80
N LEU A 105 24.77 18.06 -11.61
CA LEU A 105 23.92 18.68 -10.60
C LEU A 105 24.76 19.71 -9.83
N ASN A 106 24.41 20.99 -9.94
CA ASN A 106 25.04 22.07 -9.17
C ASN A 106 24.25 22.24 -7.88
N SER A 107 24.75 21.68 -6.79
CA SER A 107 24.04 21.51 -5.53
C SER A 107 24.66 22.32 -4.40
N TYR A 108 23.89 22.59 -3.35
CA TYR A 108 24.33 23.32 -2.17
C TYR A 108 23.56 22.84 -0.92
N LYS A 109 24.16 23.01 0.25
CA LYS A 109 23.52 22.68 1.53
C LYS A 109 22.51 23.75 1.92
N ILE A 110 21.44 23.31 2.58
CA ILE A 110 20.37 24.17 3.07
C ILE A 110 20.14 24.00 4.57
N GLU A 111 19.62 25.06 5.17
CA GLU A 111 19.05 25.06 6.52
C GLU A 111 17.60 25.52 6.46
N TRP A 112 16.73 24.77 7.15
CA TRP A 112 15.33 25.14 7.28
C TRP A 112 15.17 26.28 8.28
N GLY A 113 14.61 27.41 7.84
CA GLY A 113 14.27 28.52 8.72
C GLY A 113 13.01 28.26 9.55
N GLU A 114 12.67 29.24 10.40
CA GLU A 114 11.46 29.19 11.23
C GLU A 114 10.18 29.22 10.39
N LEU A 115 9.09 28.74 10.99
CA LEU A 115 7.78 28.77 10.36
C LEU A 115 7.36 30.23 10.12
N ASN A 116 7.15 30.61 8.87
CA ASN A 116 6.67 31.95 8.54
C ASN A 116 5.14 32.06 8.74
N GLU A 117 4.61 33.28 8.55
CA GLU A 117 3.18 33.60 8.71
C GLU A 117 2.24 32.76 7.83
N THR A 118 2.74 32.19 6.72
CA THR A 118 1.98 31.31 5.82
C THR A 118 1.99 29.84 6.27
N GLY A 119 2.70 29.52 7.35
CA GLY A 119 2.94 28.17 7.83
C GLY A 119 4.01 27.42 7.04
N ARG A 120 4.83 28.12 6.23
CA ARG A 120 5.93 27.52 5.46
C ARG A 120 7.27 27.76 6.15
N ARG A 121 8.18 26.79 6.07
CA ARG A 121 9.57 26.99 6.47
C ARG A 121 10.38 27.43 5.25
N PRO A 122 11.08 28.57 5.28
CA PRO A 122 11.94 28.98 4.19
C PRO A 122 13.17 28.08 4.13
N LEU A 123 13.71 27.93 2.92
CA LEU A 123 14.96 27.24 2.65
C LEU A 123 16.08 28.27 2.57
N ASN A 124 16.99 28.26 3.54
CA ASN A 124 18.15 29.15 3.53
C ASN A 124 19.35 28.39 2.97
N LYS A 125 19.99 28.95 1.94
CA LYS A 125 21.25 28.41 1.42
C LYS A 125 22.35 28.60 2.47
N VAL A 126 23.15 27.56 2.70
CA VAL A 126 24.38 27.65 3.49
C VAL A 126 25.47 28.21 2.58
N ASP A 127 26.02 29.37 2.91
CA ASP A 127 27.04 30.03 2.09
C ASP A 127 28.33 29.20 1.99
N GLY A 128 28.93 29.18 0.80
CA GLY A 128 30.16 28.42 0.53
C GLY A 128 29.99 26.90 0.47
N SER A 129 28.75 26.40 0.51
CA SER A 129 28.44 24.96 0.46
C SER A 129 28.18 24.42 -0.95
N ASP A 130 28.43 25.20 -2.00
CA ASP A 130 28.22 24.80 -3.39
C ASP A 130 29.17 23.68 -3.82
N TYR A 131 28.64 22.67 -4.49
CA TYR A 131 29.40 21.56 -5.06
C TYR A 131 28.73 20.99 -6.30
N GLN A 132 29.47 20.18 -7.03
CA GLN A 132 29.02 19.57 -8.29
C GLN A 132 28.99 18.06 -8.17
N ILE A 133 27.92 17.45 -8.66
CA ILE A 133 27.78 15.99 -8.76
C ILE A 133 27.71 15.64 -10.26
N PRO A 134 28.75 15.01 -10.83
CA PRO A 134 28.70 14.49 -12.20
C PRO A 134 27.72 13.32 -12.30
N ILE A 135 26.83 13.35 -13.29
CA ILE A 135 25.74 12.39 -13.47
C ILE A 135 25.55 12.11 -14.96
N ASP A 136 25.21 10.89 -15.36
CA ASP A 136 24.91 10.57 -16.77
C ASP A 136 23.44 10.81 -17.12
N VAL A 137 22.52 10.48 -16.20
CA VAL A 137 21.08 10.63 -16.36
C VAL A 137 20.47 11.22 -15.10
N ILE A 138 19.65 12.26 -15.24
CA ILE A 138 18.96 12.90 -14.11
C ILE A 138 17.47 12.57 -14.14
N VAL A 139 16.90 12.25 -12.98
CA VAL A 139 15.46 12.04 -12.81
C VAL A 139 14.92 12.97 -11.72
N ILE A 140 13.94 13.79 -12.06
CA ILE A 140 13.30 14.73 -11.15
C ILE A 140 12.11 14.03 -10.47
N ALA A 141 12.19 13.87 -9.14
CA ALA A 141 11.25 13.12 -8.30
C ALA A 141 10.73 13.95 -7.11
N VAL A 142 10.48 15.25 -7.32
CA VAL A 142 10.07 16.21 -6.27
C VAL A 142 8.56 16.26 -5.98
N GLY A 143 7.81 15.27 -6.46
CA GLY A 143 6.36 15.16 -6.28
C GLY A 143 5.54 15.59 -7.49
N GLN A 144 4.21 15.66 -7.31
CA GLN A 144 3.24 15.88 -8.38
C GLN A 144 2.23 16.96 -7.98
N THR A 145 1.68 17.66 -8.97
CA THR A 145 0.59 18.62 -8.79
C THR A 145 -0.57 18.32 -9.72
N VAL A 146 -1.73 18.87 -9.39
CA VAL A 146 -2.95 18.67 -10.18
C VAL A 146 -2.95 19.64 -11.36
N ASP A 147 -3.09 19.13 -12.57
CA ASP A 147 -3.47 19.95 -13.71
C ASP A 147 -4.98 20.21 -13.65
N PHE A 148 -5.35 21.45 -13.34
CA PHE A 148 -6.75 21.85 -13.21
C PHE A 148 -7.41 22.23 -14.54
N ASN A 149 -6.70 22.28 -15.67
CA ASN A 149 -7.23 22.83 -16.93
C ASN A 149 -8.61 22.24 -17.31
N LEU A 150 -8.74 20.91 -17.33
CA LEU A 150 -10.01 20.25 -17.68
C LEU A 150 -11.08 20.42 -16.60
N ILE A 151 -10.68 20.42 -15.33
CA ILE A 151 -11.59 20.59 -14.18
C ILE A 151 -12.16 22.01 -14.18
N ASP A 152 -11.33 23.01 -14.50
CA ASP A 152 -11.69 24.41 -14.56
C ASP A 152 -12.64 24.70 -15.71
N ILE A 153 -12.40 24.08 -16.87
CA ILE A 153 -13.33 24.13 -17.99
C ILE A 153 -14.67 23.49 -17.59
N ALA A 154 -14.65 22.27 -17.03
CA ALA A 154 -15.86 21.54 -16.67
C ALA A 154 -16.69 22.25 -15.58
N THR A 155 -16.03 22.96 -14.67
CA THR A 155 -16.67 23.63 -13.53
C THR A 155 -16.87 25.13 -13.75
N ASN A 156 -16.52 25.67 -14.93
CA ASN A 156 -16.48 27.10 -15.22
C ASN A 156 -15.70 27.90 -14.15
N ASN A 157 -14.55 27.38 -13.71
CA ASN A 157 -13.70 27.94 -12.66
C ASN A 157 -14.40 28.14 -11.30
N LYS A 158 -15.50 27.41 -11.03
CA LYS A 158 -16.26 27.55 -9.78
C LYS A 158 -15.79 26.62 -8.67
N LEU A 159 -14.98 25.61 -8.98
CA LEU A 159 -14.48 24.67 -7.98
C LEU A 159 -13.51 25.37 -7.03
N LYS A 160 -13.78 25.30 -5.72
CA LYS A 160 -12.89 25.82 -4.69
C LYS A 160 -11.65 24.94 -4.59
N LYS A 161 -10.52 25.62 -4.43
CA LYS A 161 -9.20 24.99 -4.33
C LYS A 161 -8.49 25.55 -3.11
N GLU A 162 -7.77 24.69 -2.42
CA GLU A 162 -6.87 25.06 -1.33
C GLU A 162 -5.49 24.48 -1.63
N ARG A 163 -4.45 25.33 -1.67
CA ARG A 163 -3.05 24.91 -1.90
C ARG A 163 -2.87 23.99 -3.12
N ASN A 164 -3.50 24.33 -4.25
CA ASN A 164 -3.50 23.55 -5.51
C ASN A 164 -4.10 22.14 -5.38
N LYS A 165 -5.06 21.96 -4.48
CA LYS A 165 -5.87 20.75 -4.31
C LYS A 165 -7.34 21.13 -4.23
N ILE A 166 -8.23 20.17 -4.46
CA ILE A 166 -9.68 20.38 -4.38
C ILE A 166 -10.08 20.54 -2.91
N ASP A 167 -10.78 21.63 -2.61
CA ASP A 167 -11.39 21.85 -1.30
C ASP A 167 -12.66 21.00 -1.16
N ILE A 168 -12.76 20.27 -0.05
CA ILE A 168 -13.89 19.37 0.24
C ILE A 168 -14.38 19.55 1.67
N ASN A 169 -15.64 19.21 1.90
CA ASN A 169 -16.14 18.99 3.24
C ASN A 169 -15.49 17.71 3.82
N PRO A 170 -14.78 17.77 4.96
CA PRO A 170 -14.01 16.64 5.48
C PRO A 170 -14.87 15.47 5.99
N ILE A 171 -16.18 15.66 6.16
CA ILE A 171 -17.12 14.61 6.56
C ILE A 171 -17.78 14.00 5.32
N THR A 172 -18.31 14.85 4.44
CA THR A 172 -19.12 14.38 3.30
C THR A 172 -18.30 14.18 2.03
N PHE A 173 -17.07 14.66 1.97
CA PHE A 173 -16.23 14.68 0.76
C PHE A 173 -16.89 15.41 -0.42
N GLU A 174 -17.94 16.18 -0.16
CA GLU A 174 -18.60 17.04 -1.15
C GLU A 174 -17.75 18.30 -1.36
N THR A 175 -17.64 18.71 -2.61
CA THR A 175 -17.01 19.98 -2.98
C THR A 175 -17.98 21.14 -2.72
N ASN A 176 -17.60 22.36 -3.10
CA ASN A 176 -18.53 23.48 -3.10
C ASN A 176 -19.59 23.43 -4.22
N ILE A 177 -19.49 22.48 -5.15
CA ILE A 177 -20.47 22.26 -6.20
C ILE A 177 -21.39 21.11 -5.75
N PRO A 178 -22.70 21.36 -5.53
CA PRO A 178 -23.62 20.34 -5.06
C PRO A 178 -23.63 19.09 -5.94
N GLY A 179 -23.54 17.92 -5.32
CA GLY A 179 -23.52 16.64 -6.02
C GLY A 179 -22.18 16.26 -6.66
N VAL A 180 -21.15 17.09 -6.50
CA VAL A 180 -19.77 16.78 -6.92
C VAL A 180 -18.93 16.47 -5.69
N PHE A 181 -18.34 15.27 -5.67
CA PHE A 181 -17.55 14.74 -4.57
C PHE A 181 -16.12 14.46 -5.03
N ALA A 182 -15.14 14.53 -4.13
CA ALA A 182 -13.75 14.23 -4.45
C ALA A 182 -13.06 13.47 -3.30
N GLY A 183 -12.14 12.58 -3.66
CA GLY A 183 -11.36 11.76 -2.74
C GLY A 183 -9.98 11.42 -3.34
N GLY A 184 -9.13 10.74 -2.57
CA GLY A 184 -7.77 10.41 -3.01
C GLY A 184 -6.79 11.58 -2.95
N ASP A 185 -5.74 11.57 -3.77
CA ASP A 185 -4.62 12.51 -3.67
C ASP A 185 -4.92 13.92 -4.18
N ILE A 186 -6.05 14.09 -4.84
CA ILE A 186 -6.45 15.37 -5.43
C ILE A 186 -7.02 16.37 -4.41
N ILE A 187 -7.39 15.91 -3.20
CA ILE A 187 -8.04 16.73 -2.18
C ILE A 187 -7.05 17.39 -1.21
N SER A 188 -7.45 18.51 -0.60
CA SER A 188 -6.58 19.36 0.24
C SER A 188 -6.09 18.69 1.53
N ASN A 189 -6.83 17.70 2.04
CA ASN A 189 -6.47 16.93 3.24
C ASN A 189 -5.94 15.51 2.91
N SER A 190 -5.47 15.26 1.68
CA SER A 190 -4.91 13.96 1.34
C SER A 190 -3.67 13.64 2.18
N LYS A 191 -3.55 12.36 2.57
CA LYS A 191 -2.34 11.79 3.18
C LYS A 191 -1.37 11.21 2.15
N ALA A 192 -1.69 11.26 0.85
CA ALA A 192 -0.87 10.74 -0.24
C ALA A 192 -0.47 9.26 -0.08
N VAL A 193 -1.40 8.45 0.45
CA VAL A 193 -1.22 7.00 0.63
C VAL A 193 -2.46 6.25 0.15
N ALA A 194 -2.24 5.10 -0.48
CA ALA A 194 -3.29 4.31 -1.11
C ALA A 194 -4.45 3.99 -0.15
N ILE A 195 -4.16 3.63 1.10
CA ILE A 195 -5.19 3.30 2.09
C ILE A 195 -6.08 4.50 2.44
N ALA A 196 -5.51 5.71 2.50
CA ALA A 196 -6.28 6.92 2.72
C ALA A 196 -7.16 7.23 1.51
N ALA A 197 -6.63 7.07 0.30
CA ALA A 197 -7.40 7.26 -0.93
C ALA A 197 -8.60 6.30 -1.03
N ILE A 198 -8.41 5.03 -0.68
CA ILE A 198 -9.49 4.03 -0.60
C ILE A 198 -10.53 4.46 0.45
N GLY A 199 -10.08 4.90 1.63
CA GLY A 199 -10.95 5.43 2.68
C GLY A 199 -11.79 6.63 2.21
N HIS A 200 -11.16 7.58 1.50
CA HIS A 200 -11.87 8.72 0.92
C HIS A 200 -12.92 8.27 -0.11
N GLY A 201 -12.61 7.28 -0.94
CA GLY A 201 -13.55 6.72 -1.91
C GLY A 201 -14.78 6.10 -1.24
N LYS A 202 -14.58 5.36 -0.14
CA LYS A 202 -15.68 4.80 0.67
C LYS A 202 -16.59 5.90 1.23
N GLU A 203 -16.01 6.93 1.83
CA GLU A 203 -16.78 8.04 2.41
C GLU A 203 -17.52 8.86 1.35
N ALA A 204 -16.89 9.12 0.20
CA ALA A 204 -17.53 9.79 -0.93
C ALA A 204 -18.70 8.96 -1.49
N ALA A 205 -18.55 7.64 -1.59
CA ALA A 205 -19.61 6.74 -2.08
C ALA A 205 -20.86 6.79 -1.20
N ILE A 206 -20.70 6.81 0.13
CA ILE A 206 -21.81 6.97 1.08
C ILE A 206 -22.54 8.31 0.85
N SER A 207 -21.79 9.39 0.62
CA SER A 207 -22.38 10.71 0.34
C SER A 207 -23.12 10.74 -0.99
N ILE A 208 -22.55 10.13 -2.04
CA ILE A 208 -23.18 10.04 -3.36
C ILE A 208 -24.51 9.30 -3.26
N ASP A 209 -24.55 8.14 -2.57
CA ASP A 209 -25.78 7.38 -2.37
C ASP A 209 -26.85 8.19 -1.63
N ARG A 210 -26.46 8.88 -0.55
CA ARG A 210 -27.38 9.75 0.21
C ARG A 210 -27.88 10.94 -0.61
N TYR A 211 -26.99 11.58 -1.37
CA TYR A 211 -27.33 12.70 -2.24
C TYR A 211 -28.38 12.30 -3.28
N LEU A 212 -28.17 11.16 -3.95
CA LEU A 212 -29.11 10.62 -4.94
C LEU A 212 -30.47 10.25 -4.32
N LYS A 213 -30.50 9.88 -3.04
CA LYS A 213 -31.73 9.58 -2.28
C LYS A 213 -32.36 10.82 -1.63
N GLY A 214 -31.78 12.00 -1.77
CA GLY A 214 -32.23 13.21 -1.08
C GLY A 214 -32.13 13.13 0.45
N GLN A 215 -31.20 12.30 0.95
CA GLN A 215 -30.96 12.11 2.38
C GLN A 215 -29.91 13.10 2.91
N ASP A 216 -29.94 13.33 4.21
CA ASP A 216 -28.93 14.15 4.88
C ASP A 216 -27.54 13.49 4.81
N LEU A 217 -26.57 14.22 4.26
CA LEU A 217 -25.22 13.72 4.01
C LEU A 217 -24.40 13.50 5.29
N THR A 218 -24.83 14.10 6.41
CA THR A 218 -24.05 14.19 7.66
C THR A 218 -24.54 13.29 8.78
N THR A 219 -25.77 12.76 8.68
CA THR A 219 -26.43 12.02 9.76
C THR A 219 -25.60 10.79 10.14
N GLY A 220 -25.21 10.70 11.42
CA GLY A 220 -24.38 9.62 11.95
C GLY A 220 -22.92 9.65 11.48
N ARG A 221 -22.47 10.75 10.86
CA ARG A 221 -21.08 10.92 10.42
C ARG A 221 -20.46 12.07 11.20
N PHE A 222 -19.40 11.76 11.93
CA PHE A 222 -18.73 12.73 12.78
C PHE A 222 -17.33 13.01 12.25
N LYS A 223 -16.91 14.28 12.34
CA LYS A 223 -15.51 14.64 12.16
C LYS A 223 -14.75 14.04 13.34
N GLU A 224 -13.77 13.17 13.10
CA GLU A 224 -12.86 12.74 14.15
C GLU A 224 -12.13 13.97 14.71
N ASN A 225 -12.62 14.51 15.81
CA ASN A 225 -11.79 15.32 16.68
C ASN A 225 -10.82 14.35 17.36
N ARG A 226 -9.55 14.40 16.92
CA ARG A 226 -8.40 13.66 17.46
C ARG A 226 -8.62 13.18 18.89
N MET A 227 -8.97 11.91 19.06
CA MET A 227 -8.81 11.26 20.35
C MET A 227 -7.30 10.97 20.49
N PHE A 228 -6.58 11.90 21.12
CA PHE A 228 -5.23 11.65 21.57
C PHE A 228 -5.30 10.59 22.66
N PHE A 229 -4.93 9.35 22.32
CA PHE A 229 -4.61 8.37 23.34
C PHE A 229 -3.21 8.68 23.88
N ALA A 230 -3.16 9.46 24.96
CA ALA A 230 -1.95 9.56 25.76
C ALA A 230 -1.59 8.15 26.29
N GLY A 231 -0.39 7.67 25.96
CA GLY A 231 0.17 6.45 26.55
C GLY A 231 0.31 5.22 25.64
N GLN A 232 0.07 5.33 24.33
CA GLN A 232 0.28 4.17 23.44
C GLN A 232 1.78 3.84 23.30
N LYS A 233 2.16 2.62 23.69
CA LYS A 233 3.46 2.05 23.33
C LYS A 233 3.50 1.83 21.83
N LYS A 234 4.55 2.31 21.15
CA LYS A 234 4.81 1.95 19.75
C LYS A 234 4.75 0.42 19.63
N PRO A 235 4.07 -0.14 18.61
CA PRO A 235 4.15 -1.57 18.36
C PRO A 235 5.62 -1.98 18.18
N PRO A 236 5.99 -3.23 18.54
CA PRO A 236 7.33 -3.76 18.33
C PRO A 236 7.81 -3.60 16.87
N LYS A 237 9.13 -3.55 16.64
CA LYS A 237 9.71 -3.33 15.30
C LYS A 237 9.37 -4.46 14.30
N ASP A 238 9.02 -5.62 14.83
CA ASP A 238 8.72 -6.91 14.20
C ASP A 238 7.21 -7.19 14.10
N PHE A 239 6.37 -6.15 14.19
CA PHE A 239 4.92 -6.31 14.25
C PHE A 239 4.28 -6.83 12.95
N SER A 240 4.87 -6.56 11.78
CA SER A 240 4.38 -6.99 10.46
C SER A 240 4.94 -8.36 10.09
N LEU A 241 4.10 -9.24 9.53
CA LEU A 241 4.62 -10.41 8.86
C LEU A 241 5.42 -9.96 7.63
N LYS A 242 6.59 -10.56 7.42
CA LYS A 242 7.33 -10.44 6.17
C LYS A 242 7.11 -11.71 5.36
N PRO A 243 6.84 -11.61 4.04
CA PRO A 243 6.88 -12.79 3.20
C PRO A 243 8.27 -13.43 3.25
N GLU A 244 8.34 -14.71 2.90
CA GLU A 244 9.63 -15.39 2.74
C GLU A 244 10.36 -14.72 1.57
N SER A 245 11.56 -14.19 1.83
CA SER A 245 12.46 -13.73 0.77
C SER A 245 12.86 -14.95 -0.06
N LEU A 246 12.74 -14.83 -1.38
CA LEU A 246 13.09 -15.87 -2.34
C LEU A 246 14.59 -15.85 -2.68
N GLU A 247 15.33 -14.89 -2.14
CA GLU A 247 16.75 -14.73 -2.35
C GLU A 247 17.53 -15.42 -1.23
N GLU A 248 18.34 -16.42 -1.62
CA GLU A 248 19.57 -16.66 -0.89
C GLU A 248 20.45 -15.44 -1.16
N ALA A 249 20.75 -14.66 -0.11
CA ALA A 249 21.65 -13.52 -0.18
C ALA A 249 23.01 -13.99 -0.69
N THR A 250 23.20 -13.92 -2.02
CA THR A 250 24.47 -14.25 -2.67
C THR A 250 25.18 -12.96 -3.05
N GLU A 251 26.50 -12.97 -2.91
CA GLU A 251 27.43 -11.85 -3.14
C GLU A 251 27.43 -11.29 -4.59
N ASN A 252 26.59 -11.84 -5.49
CA ASN A 252 26.43 -11.39 -6.89
C ASN A 252 24.94 -11.17 -7.20
N ILE A 253 24.39 -10.04 -6.77
CA ILE A 253 23.01 -9.69 -7.09
C ILE A 253 22.90 -9.43 -8.58
N GLN A 254 22.13 -10.28 -9.26
CA GLN A 254 21.68 -9.99 -10.61
C GLN A 254 20.41 -9.14 -10.49
N TRP A 255 20.55 -7.84 -10.72
CA TRP A 255 19.40 -6.95 -10.69
C TRP A 255 18.47 -7.25 -11.86
N ASP A 256 17.26 -7.72 -11.57
CA ASP A 256 16.20 -7.94 -12.54
C ASP A 256 14.84 -7.51 -11.97
N PHE A 257 13.78 -7.72 -12.75
CA PHE A 257 12.41 -7.42 -12.35
C PHE A 257 11.66 -8.66 -11.85
N ASP A 258 12.36 -9.78 -11.62
CA ASP A 258 11.72 -10.94 -11.02
C ASP A 258 11.37 -10.64 -9.56
N GLU A 259 10.27 -11.20 -9.08
CA GLU A 259 9.84 -10.99 -7.70
C GLU A 259 10.87 -11.63 -6.74
N ILE A 260 11.38 -10.81 -5.80
CA ILE A 260 12.38 -11.19 -4.81
C ILE A 260 11.77 -11.69 -3.49
N ASP A 261 10.50 -11.36 -3.26
CA ASP A 261 9.71 -11.81 -2.13
C ASP A 261 8.59 -12.73 -2.61
N SER A 262 8.26 -13.74 -1.81
CA SER A 262 7.01 -14.48 -2.00
C SER A 262 5.81 -13.58 -1.68
N MET A 263 4.61 -13.93 -2.14
CA MET A 263 3.39 -13.35 -1.58
C MET A 263 3.04 -14.01 -0.24
N PHE A 264 2.19 -13.35 0.54
CA PHE A 264 1.56 -13.99 1.68
C PHE A 264 0.69 -15.17 1.23
N ASN A 265 0.83 -16.31 1.91
CA ASN A 265 -0.21 -17.33 1.87
C ASN A 265 -1.49 -16.82 2.57
N GLU A 266 -2.60 -17.53 2.42
CA GLU A 266 -3.90 -17.12 2.96
C GLU A 266 -3.86 -16.82 4.47
N ASP A 267 -3.18 -17.66 5.26
CA ASP A 267 -3.06 -17.47 6.71
C ASP A 267 -2.24 -16.23 7.07
N MET A 268 -1.12 -16.01 6.37
CA MET A 268 -0.28 -14.81 6.55
C MET A 268 -1.03 -13.55 6.12
N ALA A 269 -1.75 -13.60 5.00
CA ALA A 269 -2.55 -12.47 4.52
C ALA A 269 -3.68 -12.16 5.50
N LEU A 270 -4.36 -13.18 6.05
CA LEU A 270 -5.39 -13.03 7.06
C LEU A 270 -4.81 -12.50 8.38
N ALA A 271 -3.65 -12.99 8.81
CA ALA A 271 -2.96 -12.51 10.01
C ALA A 271 -2.50 -11.06 9.86
N GLU A 272 -1.93 -10.69 8.71
CA GLU A 272 -1.49 -9.34 8.39
C GLU A 272 -2.69 -8.38 8.22
N ALA A 273 -3.79 -8.84 7.62
CA ALA A 273 -5.04 -8.08 7.55
C ALA A 273 -5.66 -7.85 8.94
N LYS A 274 -5.66 -8.87 9.81
CA LYS A 274 -6.05 -8.74 11.22
C LYS A 274 -5.12 -7.79 11.98
N ARG A 275 -3.83 -7.78 11.66
CA ARG A 275 -2.85 -6.83 12.22
C ARG A 275 -3.12 -5.39 11.76
N CYS A 276 -3.46 -5.17 10.50
CA CYS A 276 -3.80 -3.85 9.98
C CYS A 276 -4.98 -3.24 10.76
N LEU A 277 -5.95 -4.07 11.16
CA LEU A 277 -7.05 -3.70 12.06
C LEU A 277 -6.61 -3.49 13.52
N SER A 278 -5.41 -3.93 13.91
CA SER A 278 -4.85 -3.86 15.26
C SER A 278 -3.95 -2.64 15.50
N CYS A 279 -3.51 -1.93 14.46
CA CYS A 279 -2.79 -0.66 14.60
C CYS A 279 -3.67 0.46 15.20
N ASN A 280 -5.00 0.29 15.20
CA ASN A 280 -5.87 1.03 16.08
C ASN A 280 -6.02 0.27 17.40
N HIS A 281 -5.22 0.70 18.37
CA HIS A 281 -5.31 0.33 19.77
C HIS A 281 -6.78 0.41 20.24
N TYR A 282 -7.30 -0.71 20.77
CA TYR A 282 -8.68 -0.96 21.23
C TYR A 282 -9.71 -1.34 20.16
N CYS A 283 -9.88 -2.65 19.96
CA CYS A 283 -11.10 -3.25 19.47
C CYS A 283 -12.21 -3.12 20.54
N LEU A 284 -12.71 -1.89 20.72
CA LEU A 284 -13.97 -1.64 21.42
C LEU A 284 -15.04 -1.07 20.48
N HIS A 285 -14.70 -0.88 19.20
CA HIS A 285 -15.58 -0.29 18.18
C HIS A 285 -15.58 -1.07 16.86
N CYS A 286 -15.33 -2.38 16.87
CA CYS A 286 -15.56 -3.22 15.69
C CYS A 286 -17.07 -3.45 15.50
N GLN A 287 -17.77 -2.41 15.05
CA GLN A 287 -18.95 -2.58 14.22
C GLN A 287 -18.46 -2.68 12.78
N ASP A 288 -18.11 -3.89 12.31
CA ASP A 288 -18.36 -4.37 10.93
C ASP A 288 -17.44 -5.53 10.53
N PHE A 289 -18.05 -6.65 10.08
CA PHE A 289 -17.84 -7.28 8.76
C PHE A 289 -18.35 -8.74 8.64
N PRO A 290 -18.24 -9.65 9.65
CA PRO A 290 -18.68 -11.05 9.47
C PRO A 290 -20.16 -11.33 9.78
N ALA A 291 -20.82 -10.48 10.57
CA ALA A 291 -22.15 -10.78 11.13
C ALA A 291 -23.31 -10.63 10.12
N ILE A 292 -23.09 -9.95 8.99
CA ILE A 292 -24.17 -9.52 8.12
C ILE A 292 -24.48 -10.51 6.98
N TYR A 293 -23.59 -11.49 6.73
CA TYR A 293 -23.73 -12.51 5.66
C TYR A 293 -23.70 -13.96 6.17
N SER A 294 -23.79 -14.18 7.48
CA SER A 294 -23.72 -15.53 8.07
C SER A 294 -25.10 -16.10 8.37
N ASP A 295 -25.31 -17.38 8.05
CA ASP A 295 -26.56 -18.10 8.40
C ASP A 295 -26.75 -18.19 9.93
N PHE A 296 -25.64 -18.25 10.68
CA PHE A 296 -25.59 -18.16 12.13
C PHE A 296 -24.25 -17.60 12.61
N THR A 297 -24.20 -16.99 13.79
CA THR A 297 -22.95 -16.58 14.46
C THR A 297 -22.81 -17.27 15.80
N ALA A 298 -21.60 -17.72 16.13
CA ALA A 298 -21.25 -18.22 17.45
C ALA A 298 -20.36 -17.20 18.17
N GLY A 299 -20.57 -17.02 19.47
CA GLY A 299 -19.75 -16.15 20.31
C GLY A 299 -19.92 -16.47 21.79
N GLU A 300 -19.16 -15.81 22.64
CA GLU A 300 -19.17 -16.07 24.10
C GLU A 300 -20.20 -15.22 24.86
N VAL A 301 -20.95 -14.36 24.15
CA VAL A 301 -21.89 -13.43 24.78
C VAL A 301 -23.04 -14.19 25.42
N GLY A 302 -23.16 -14.10 26.74
CA GLY A 302 -24.24 -14.72 27.52
C GLY A 302 -24.12 -16.24 27.70
N SER A 303 -23.06 -16.89 27.18
CA SER A 303 -22.85 -18.34 27.35
C SER A 303 -22.07 -18.69 28.60
N GLU A 304 -22.36 -19.85 29.18
CA GLU A 304 -21.57 -20.41 30.26
C GLU A 304 -20.17 -20.86 29.81
N LYS A 305 -19.23 -20.99 30.75
CA LYS A 305 -17.84 -21.37 30.45
C LYS A 305 -17.79 -22.77 29.83
N GLY A 306 -17.25 -22.87 28.61
CA GLY A 306 -17.19 -24.12 27.84
C GLY A 306 -18.32 -24.27 26.82
N PHE A 307 -19.27 -23.33 26.80
CA PHE A 307 -20.32 -23.23 25.79
C PHE A 307 -20.14 -21.96 24.95
N THR A 308 -20.75 -21.94 23.77
CA THR A 308 -20.84 -20.76 22.92
C THR A 308 -22.29 -20.47 22.59
N THR A 309 -22.69 -19.22 22.69
CA THR A 309 -24.01 -18.77 22.24
C THR A 309 -24.02 -18.74 20.73
N VAL A 310 -24.94 -19.50 20.14
CA VAL A 310 -25.16 -19.50 18.69
C VAL A 310 -26.46 -18.78 18.38
N VAL A 311 -26.37 -17.72 17.58
CA VAL A 311 -27.51 -16.96 17.08
C VAL A 311 -27.71 -17.32 15.62
N ALA A 312 -28.80 -18.02 15.30
CA ALA A 312 -29.21 -18.26 13.93
C ALA A 312 -29.88 -17.01 13.35
N TRP A 313 -29.37 -16.50 12.24
CA TRP A 313 -29.90 -15.31 11.56
C TRP A 313 -30.86 -15.66 10.43
N THR A 314 -30.84 -16.90 9.93
CA THR A 314 -31.70 -17.41 8.85
C THR A 314 -32.37 -18.73 9.23
N ASP A 315 -33.49 -19.05 8.59
CA ASP A 315 -34.16 -20.37 8.74
C ASP A 315 -33.23 -21.52 8.33
N ARG A 316 -32.38 -21.29 7.32
CA ARG A 316 -31.35 -22.26 6.92
C ARG A 316 -30.30 -22.48 8.02
N GLY A 317 -29.83 -21.41 8.67
CA GLY A 317 -28.90 -21.51 9.80
C GLY A 317 -29.52 -22.23 10.99
N LYS A 318 -30.79 -21.94 11.28
CA LYS A 318 -31.59 -22.64 12.28
C LYS A 318 -31.70 -24.13 11.95
N ASP A 319 -32.07 -24.49 10.72
CA ASP A 319 -32.15 -25.88 10.27
C ASP A 319 -30.80 -26.60 10.35
N ILE A 320 -29.69 -25.92 10.01
CA ILE A 320 -28.34 -26.49 10.12
C ILE A 320 -28.00 -26.82 11.58
N ILE A 321 -28.25 -25.87 12.49
CA ILE A 321 -27.96 -26.04 13.92
C ILE A 321 -28.87 -27.11 14.53
N GLU A 322 -30.18 -27.06 14.26
CA GLU A 322 -31.12 -28.08 14.75
C GLU A 322 -30.80 -29.47 14.23
N ASN A 323 -30.38 -29.59 12.97
CA ASN A 323 -29.95 -30.88 12.42
C ASN A 323 -28.62 -31.35 13.02
N ALA A 324 -27.71 -30.44 13.34
CA ALA A 324 -26.45 -30.78 14.01
C ALA A 324 -26.70 -31.24 15.45
N ILE A 325 -27.60 -30.57 16.18
CA ILE A 325 -28.07 -30.98 17.51
C ILE A 325 -28.76 -32.36 17.43
N LYS A 326 -29.71 -32.55 16.49
CA LYS A 326 -30.39 -33.84 16.28
C LYS A 326 -29.44 -34.99 15.91
N LYS A 327 -28.31 -34.67 15.27
CA LYS A 327 -27.24 -35.63 14.94
C LYS A 327 -26.22 -35.82 16.06
N GLY A 328 -26.39 -35.15 17.20
CA GLY A 328 -25.50 -35.24 18.37
C GLY A 328 -24.13 -34.61 18.17
N LEU A 329 -24.01 -33.63 17.25
CA LEU A 329 -22.75 -32.95 16.98
C LEU A 329 -22.45 -31.83 18.00
N PHE A 330 -23.45 -31.38 18.75
CA PHE A 330 -23.33 -30.33 19.77
C PHE A 330 -24.09 -30.72 21.03
N GLU A 331 -23.57 -30.29 22.18
CA GLU A 331 -24.26 -30.34 23.47
C GLU A 331 -25.03 -29.03 23.68
N GLU A 332 -26.29 -29.12 24.11
CA GLU A 332 -27.12 -27.95 24.39
C GLU A 332 -26.80 -27.36 25.78
N GLY A 333 -26.69 -26.04 25.87
CA GLY A 333 -26.46 -25.31 27.11
C GLY A 333 -27.41 -24.12 27.28
N SER A 334 -27.38 -23.45 28.44
CA SER A 334 -28.17 -22.26 28.74
C SER A 334 -27.52 -20.97 28.25
N VAL A 335 -28.35 -19.99 27.88
CA VAL A 335 -27.92 -18.62 27.55
C VAL A 335 -28.62 -17.62 28.47
N ASN A 336 -27.91 -16.58 28.90
CA ASN A 336 -28.54 -15.44 29.55
C ASN A 336 -29.24 -14.54 28.51
N GLU A 337 -30.56 -14.58 28.47
CA GLU A 337 -31.37 -13.86 27.46
C GLU A 337 -31.27 -12.33 27.57
N ASP A 338 -31.03 -11.78 28.76
CA ASP A 338 -30.93 -10.33 28.94
C ASP A 338 -29.67 -9.76 28.26
N ASP A 339 -28.53 -10.42 28.46
CA ASP A 339 -27.24 -10.06 27.83
C ASP A 339 -27.29 -10.26 26.30
N LEU A 340 -28.01 -11.29 25.84
CA LEU A 340 -28.17 -11.60 24.42
C LEU A 340 -29.05 -10.57 23.69
N ASN A 341 -30.18 -10.19 24.29
CA ASN A 341 -31.12 -9.24 23.70
C ASN A 341 -30.54 -7.82 23.61
N GLU A 342 -29.67 -7.43 24.54
CA GLU A 342 -28.90 -6.19 24.44
C GLU A 342 -27.96 -6.21 23.22
N ALA A 343 -27.28 -7.34 22.97
CA ALA A 343 -26.36 -7.51 21.86
C ALA A 343 -27.05 -7.60 20.47
N ILE A 344 -28.23 -8.22 20.38
CA ILE A 344 -28.98 -8.38 19.11
C ILE A 344 -29.57 -7.05 18.64
N ASN A 345 -30.13 -6.24 19.55
CA ASN A 345 -30.72 -4.94 19.23
C ASN A 345 -29.71 -3.95 18.63
N LEU A 346 -28.41 -4.14 18.90
CA LEU A 346 -27.34 -3.36 18.32
C LEU A 346 -27.05 -3.73 16.84
N LYS A 347 -27.45 -4.92 16.36
CA LYS A 347 -27.07 -5.47 15.04
C LYS A 347 -28.17 -5.43 13.96
N SER A 348 -29.45 -5.32 14.30
CA SER A 348 -30.59 -5.54 13.38
C SER A 348 -30.87 -4.45 12.31
N LYS A 349 -29.98 -3.49 12.06
CA LYS A 349 -30.24 -2.32 11.20
C LYS A 349 -29.72 -2.38 9.75
N ARG A 350 -29.29 -3.53 9.21
CA ARG A 350 -28.72 -3.60 7.84
C ARG A 350 -29.22 -4.81 7.04
N GLU A 351 -29.88 -4.55 5.90
CA GLU A 351 -30.32 -5.58 4.93
C GLU A 351 -29.21 -5.94 3.93
N LEU A 352 -29.14 -7.21 3.50
CA LEU A 352 -28.18 -7.70 2.49
C LEU A 352 -28.77 -8.67 1.47
N LYS A 353 -28.17 -8.67 0.26
CA LYS A 353 -28.50 -9.44 -0.95
C LYS A 353 -27.40 -10.46 -1.27
N ILE A 354 -27.78 -11.64 -1.81
CA ILE A 354 -26.91 -12.81 -2.05
C ILE A 354 -26.75 -13.11 -3.56
N LEU A 355 -25.60 -13.66 -3.98
CA LEU A 355 -25.37 -14.30 -5.31
C LEU A 355 -24.52 -15.60 -5.19
N ASP A 356 -24.71 -16.52 -6.15
CA ASP A 356 -24.41 -17.97 -6.09
C ASP A 356 -23.24 -18.46 -7.00
N LYS A 357 -22.29 -19.21 -6.40
CA LYS A 357 -21.41 -20.36 -6.80
C LYS A 357 -20.68 -20.49 -8.17
N THR A 358 -19.59 -21.32 -8.20
CA THR A 358 -19.44 -22.63 -8.96
C THR A 358 -17.94 -23.12 -9.04
N PRO A 359 -17.53 -24.14 -9.85
CA PRO A 359 -17.28 -25.55 -9.48
C PRO A 359 -15.87 -26.07 -9.90
N ARG A 360 -14.86 -25.94 -9.03
CA ARG A 360 -13.43 -26.23 -9.35
C ARG A 360 -12.94 -27.63 -8.92
N GLN A 361 -13.79 -28.39 -8.23
CA GLN A 361 -13.37 -29.56 -7.46
C GLN A 361 -12.90 -30.78 -8.28
N GLU A 362 -13.30 -30.93 -9.54
CA GLU A 362 -13.07 -32.20 -10.26
C GLU A 362 -11.72 -32.25 -10.98
N VAL A 363 -11.08 -31.11 -11.20
CA VAL A 363 -9.78 -31.02 -11.91
C VAL A 363 -8.59 -31.14 -10.95
N LEU A 364 -8.82 -30.95 -9.66
CA LEU A 364 -7.83 -30.97 -8.57
C LEU A 364 -7.16 -32.34 -8.30
N ASN A 365 -7.62 -33.43 -8.90
CA ASN A 365 -7.22 -34.78 -8.48
C ASN A 365 -5.88 -35.30 -9.05
N TYR A 366 -5.12 -34.53 -9.84
CA TYR A 366 -3.96 -35.07 -10.58
C TYR A 366 -2.56 -34.52 -10.24
N ILE A 367 -2.41 -33.43 -9.46
CA ILE A 367 -1.14 -32.66 -9.41
C ILE A 367 -0.49 -32.59 -8.00
N VAL A 368 -0.67 -33.62 -7.17
CA VAL A 368 -0.58 -33.48 -5.69
C VAL A 368 0.82 -33.68 -5.02
N ARG A 369 1.99 -33.87 -5.68
CA ARG A 369 3.16 -34.43 -4.93
C ARG A 369 4.62 -34.13 -5.36
N LEU A 370 5.20 -32.91 -5.30
CA LEU A 370 6.68 -32.77 -5.52
C LEU A 370 7.38 -31.65 -4.70
N GLY A 371 8.64 -31.91 -4.25
CA GLY A 371 9.49 -31.03 -3.41
C GLY A 371 10.84 -30.55 -4.04
N PRO A 372 11.79 -29.92 -3.29
CA PRO A 372 12.88 -29.07 -3.80
C PRO A 372 13.87 -29.71 -4.79
N ALA A 373 14.32 -30.94 -4.53
CA ALA A 373 15.18 -31.69 -5.46
C ALA A 373 14.51 -31.92 -6.83
N THR A 374 13.20 -31.77 -6.89
CA THR A 374 12.38 -31.88 -8.10
C THR A 374 12.25 -30.56 -8.82
N ILE A 375 12.33 -29.41 -8.14
CA ILE A 375 12.28 -28.08 -8.79
C ILE A 375 13.48 -27.92 -9.72
N SER A 376 14.70 -28.24 -9.27
CA SER A 376 15.91 -28.19 -10.11
C SER A 376 15.84 -29.19 -11.27
N LYS A 377 15.15 -30.33 -11.08
CA LYS A 377 14.95 -31.33 -12.13
C LYS A 377 13.90 -30.90 -13.15
N ILE A 378 12.81 -30.27 -12.70
CA ILE A 378 11.77 -29.67 -13.56
C ILE A 378 12.37 -28.52 -14.36
N ALA A 379 13.15 -27.66 -13.71
CA ALA A 379 13.91 -26.58 -14.34
C ALA A 379 14.80 -27.11 -15.47
N GLY A 380 15.58 -28.17 -15.22
CA GLY A 380 16.39 -28.82 -16.26
C GLY A 380 15.60 -29.52 -17.37
N ILE A 381 14.38 -29.99 -17.10
CA ILE A 381 13.50 -30.59 -18.12
C ILE A 381 12.83 -29.51 -19.00
N LEU A 382 12.47 -28.38 -18.41
CA LEU A 382 11.78 -27.27 -19.08
C LEU A 382 12.75 -26.25 -19.71
N ASP A 383 14.06 -26.41 -19.50
CA ASP A 383 15.10 -25.44 -19.86
C ASP A 383 14.81 -24.04 -19.28
N LEU A 384 14.39 -24.02 -18.01
CA LEU A 384 14.07 -22.81 -17.26
C LEU A 384 14.99 -22.67 -16.04
N GLU A 385 15.16 -21.44 -15.56
CA GLU A 385 15.85 -21.19 -14.29
C GLU A 385 15.05 -21.75 -13.10
N ALA A 386 15.74 -22.41 -12.16
CA ALA A 386 15.11 -23.02 -11.00
C ALA A 386 14.37 -22.00 -10.11
N LYS A 387 14.84 -20.74 -10.06
CA LYS A 387 14.17 -19.62 -9.37
C LYS A 387 12.77 -19.37 -9.95
N LYS A 388 12.65 -19.32 -11.28
CA LYS A 388 11.36 -19.11 -11.99
C LYS A 388 10.39 -20.27 -11.78
N VAL A 389 10.89 -21.51 -11.80
CA VAL A 389 10.08 -22.70 -11.50
C VAL A 389 9.62 -22.71 -10.05
N ARG A 390 10.48 -22.30 -9.09
CA ARG A 390 10.11 -22.17 -7.67
C ARG A 390 9.08 -21.07 -7.45
N TYR A 391 9.26 -19.93 -8.10
CA TYR A 391 8.35 -18.80 -8.04
C TYR A 391 6.94 -19.19 -8.51
N GLU A 392 6.83 -19.77 -9.72
CA GLU A 392 5.53 -20.18 -10.24
C GLU A 392 4.93 -21.30 -9.36
N ALA A 393 5.74 -22.20 -8.79
CA ALA A 393 5.26 -23.18 -7.82
C ALA A 393 4.69 -22.52 -6.55
N LEU A 394 5.39 -21.55 -5.95
CA LEU A 394 4.90 -20.83 -4.77
C LEU A 394 3.66 -19.99 -5.07
N ARG A 395 3.58 -19.39 -6.26
CA ARG A 395 2.39 -18.69 -6.74
C ARG A 395 1.21 -19.65 -6.90
N LEU A 396 1.44 -20.83 -7.45
CA LEU A 396 0.44 -21.89 -7.52
C LEU A 396 0.03 -22.37 -6.11
N VAL A 397 0.94 -22.37 -5.13
CA VAL A 397 0.60 -22.62 -3.71
C VAL A 397 -0.32 -21.53 -3.16
N GLN A 398 0.03 -20.26 -3.34
CA GLN A 398 -0.75 -19.11 -2.86
C GLN A 398 -2.14 -19.02 -3.50
N LEU A 399 -2.26 -19.44 -4.76
CA LEU A 399 -3.55 -19.54 -5.45
C LEU A 399 -4.34 -20.80 -5.05
N ASN A 400 -3.88 -21.54 -4.03
CA ASN A 400 -4.39 -22.82 -3.55
C ASN A 400 -4.54 -23.86 -4.68
N GLN A 401 -3.60 -23.83 -5.65
CA GLN A 401 -3.58 -24.71 -6.82
C GLN A 401 -2.66 -25.93 -6.61
N ILE A 402 -1.64 -25.81 -5.76
CA ILE A 402 -0.78 -26.92 -5.32
C ILE A 402 -0.45 -26.77 -3.81
N GLU A 403 -0.06 -27.83 -3.11
CA GLU A 403 0.52 -27.74 -1.75
C GLU A 403 2.00 -28.09 -1.81
N MET A 404 2.85 -27.32 -1.13
CA MET A 404 4.27 -27.65 -0.97
C MET A 404 4.51 -28.26 0.41
N LYS A 405 5.03 -29.49 0.45
CA LYS A 405 5.61 -30.05 1.67
C LYS A 405 7.10 -29.71 1.73
N VAL A 406 7.47 -28.87 2.68
CA VAL A 406 8.87 -28.70 3.08
C VAL A 406 9.19 -29.88 4.00
N GLU A 407 9.89 -30.89 3.48
CA GLU A 407 10.54 -31.87 4.37
C GLU A 407 11.79 -31.22 4.96
N PRO A 408 11.99 -31.25 6.29
CA PRO A 408 13.19 -30.72 6.91
C PRO A 408 14.38 -31.59 6.47
N GLY A 409 15.22 -31.06 5.59
CA GLY A 409 16.50 -31.61 5.20
C GLY A 409 17.63 -30.89 5.90
#